data_AF-A0A806K167-F1
#
_entry.id   AF-A0A806K167-F1
#
_cell.length_a   1.000
_cell.length_b   1.000
_cell.length_c   1.000
_cell.angle_alpha   90.00
_cell.angle_beta   90.00
_cell.angle_gamma   90.00
#
_symmetry.space_group_name_H-M   'P 1'
#
loop_
_entity.id
_entity.type
_entity.pdbx_description
1 polymer ?
#
loop_
_entity_poly.entity_id
_entity_poly.type
_entity_poly.pdbx_seq_one_letter_code
_entity_poly.pdbx_strand_id
1 'polypeptide(L)'
;MADGFARLERTSFDAYNEGENLTAVIERYREREGHYPERVLADRIYRNRANLAYCGARGIRISGKPLGRPRRDPDGAQRRRGRADAVDRIEVERKFSHAKGSFGLGLIRARLKGTSKTSIALSIIALNISHIGRVLRALSSKLSTFWEFLPKIRKFAIVQ
;
A
#
# COMPACT_ATOMS: atom_id res chain seq x y z
N MET A 1 2.64 0.84 -1.58
CA MET A 1 2.21 -0.46 -1.01
C MET A 1 1.29 -1.13 -2.02
N ALA A 2 1.37 -2.45 -2.16
CA ALA A 2 0.50 -3.26 -3.01
C ALA A 2 0.07 -4.49 -2.20
N ASP A 3 -1.22 -4.84 -2.22
CA ASP A 3 -1.82 -5.93 -1.42
C ASP A 3 -1.44 -5.91 0.06
N GLY A 4 -1.27 -4.70 0.57
CA GLY A 4 -0.90 -4.44 1.95
C GLY A 4 0.58 -4.63 2.28
N PHE A 5 1.42 -5.05 1.33
CA PHE A 5 2.87 -5.16 1.46
C PHE A 5 3.57 -3.82 1.22
N ALA A 6 4.57 -3.54 2.05
CA ALA A 6 5.50 -2.43 1.89
C ALA A 6 6.71 -2.87 1.05
N ARG A 7 7.21 -1.97 0.20
CA ARG A 7 8.40 -2.20 -0.62
C ARG A 7 9.34 -1.02 -0.50
N LEU A 8 10.63 -1.29 -0.53
CA LEU A 8 11.68 -0.28 -0.56
C LEU A 8 11.94 0.09 -2.03
N GLU A 9 11.62 1.31 -2.42
CA GLU A 9 11.72 1.75 -3.82
C GLU A 9 12.99 2.55 -4.10
N ARG A 10 13.20 3.68 -3.40
CA ARG A 10 14.40 4.52 -3.53
C ARG A 10 14.88 4.96 -2.16
N THR A 11 16.18 4.79 -1.91
CA THR A 11 16.85 5.25 -0.69
C THR A 11 18.16 5.93 -1.06
N SER A 12 18.23 7.24 -0.87
CA SER A 12 19.43 8.05 -1.11
C SER A 12 19.85 8.76 0.16
N PHE A 13 21.16 9.01 0.30
CA PHE A 13 21.71 9.92 1.32
C PHE A 13 21.94 11.31 0.74
N ASP A 14 22.12 11.38 -0.56
CA ASP A 14 22.25 12.61 -1.33
C ASP A 14 20.85 13.19 -1.54
N ALA A 15 20.72 14.52 -1.45
CA ALA A 15 19.44 15.20 -1.64
C ALA A 15 18.87 14.90 -3.03
N TYR A 16 17.59 14.52 -3.09
CA TYR A 16 16.93 14.23 -4.35
C TYR A 16 15.46 14.66 -4.30
N ASN A 17 14.92 15.01 -5.47
CA ASN A 17 13.51 15.33 -5.61
C ASN A 17 12.69 14.04 -5.66
N GLU A 18 12.01 13.70 -4.56
CA GLU A 18 11.12 12.55 -4.50
C GLU A 18 10.01 12.60 -5.56
N GLY A 19 9.52 13.80 -5.90
CA GLY A 19 8.44 14.00 -6.86
C GLY A 19 8.75 13.49 -8.27
N GLU A 20 10.02 13.38 -8.65
CA GLU A 20 10.45 12.86 -9.97
C GLU A 20 10.55 11.33 -10.01
N ASN A 21 10.53 10.67 -8.84
CA ASN A 21 10.71 9.23 -8.76
C ASN A 21 9.45 8.43 -9.09
N LEU A 22 8.29 9.08 -9.26
CA LEU A 22 7.00 8.40 -9.43
C LEU A 22 6.98 7.46 -10.63
N THR A 23 7.44 7.95 -11.79
CA THR A 23 7.48 7.18 -13.03
C THR A 23 8.29 5.91 -12.87
N ALA A 24 9.48 6.00 -12.25
CA ALA A 24 10.32 4.84 -12.00
C ALA A 24 9.65 3.82 -11.05
N VAL A 25 8.91 4.28 -10.04
CA VAL A 25 8.15 3.40 -9.15
C VAL A 25 7.01 2.69 -9.90
N ILE A 26 6.31 3.39 -10.79
CA ILE A 26 5.21 2.82 -11.58
C ILE A 26 5.75 1.78 -12.59
N GLU A 27 6.86 2.05 -13.27
CA GLU A 27 7.45 1.07 -14.19
C GLU A 27 7.94 -0.17 -13.45
N ARG A 28 8.61 -0.01 -12.30
CA ARG A 28 8.97 -1.16 -11.46
C ARG A 28 7.76 -1.93 -10.95
N TYR A 29 6.63 -1.27 -10.70
CA TYR A 29 5.38 -1.95 -10.37
C TYR A 29 4.91 -2.80 -11.56
N ARG A 30 4.90 -2.23 -12.77
CA ARG A 30 4.51 -2.95 -13.99
C ARG A 30 5.41 -4.14 -14.29
N GLU A 31 6.72 -3.99 -14.14
CA GLU A 31 7.68 -5.09 -14.33
C GLU A 31 7.37 -6.29 -13.43
N ARG A 32 6.82 -6.05 -12.23
CA ARG A 32 6.50 -7.10 -11.25
C ARG A 32 5.12 -7.70 -11.44
N GLU A 33 4.11 -6.86 -11.63
CA GLU A 33 2.70 -7.28 -11.67
C GLU A 33 2.21 -7.57 -13.10
N GLY A 34 3.00 -7.21 -14.12
CA GLY A 34 2.65 -7.36 -15.53
C GLY A 34 1.69 -6.29 -16.07
N HIS A 35 1.15 -5.42 -15.22
CA HIS A 35 0.20 -4.38 -15.60
C HIS A 35 0.43 -3.05 -14.86
N TYR A 36 -0.15 -1.98 -15.38
CA TYR A 36 -0.17 -0.68 -14.71
C TYR A 36 -1.16 -0.67 -13.54
N PRO A 37 -0.90 0.11 -12.48
CA PRO A 37 -1.86 0.26 -11.39
C PRO A 37 -3.06 1.09 -11.86
N GLU A 38 -4.28 0.69 -11.52
CA GLU A 38 -5.48 1.47 -11.82
C GLU A 38 -5.47 2.83 -11.11
N ARG A 39 -4.98 2.84 -9.86
CA ARG A 39 -4.90 4.01 -8.99
C ARG A 39 -3.55 4.09 -8.29
N VAL A 40 -3.01 5.30 -8.21
CA VAL A 40 -1.87 5.63 -7.34
C VAL A 40 -2.31 6.59 -6.24
N LEU A 41 -2.16 6.15 -4.99
CA LEU A 41 -2.32 7.01 -3.83
C LEU A 41 -1.01 7.77 -3.59
N ALA A 42 -0.97 9.03 -3.99
CA ALA A 42 0.26 9.82 -3.95
C ALA A 42 0.09 11.12 -3.16
N ASP A 43 1.16 11.52 -2.48
CA ASP A 43 1.24 12.82 -1.82
C ASP A 43 1.31 13.97 -2.82
N ARG A 44 1.10 15.18 -2.32
CA ARG A 44 1.08 16.40 -3.14
C ARG A 44 2.37 16.59 -3.93
N ILE A 45 3.53 16.20 -3.39
CA ILE A 45 4.84 16.36 -4.04
C ILE A 45 4.95 15.58 -5.36
N TYR A 46 4.22 14.47 -5.47
CA TYR A 46 4.18 13.64 -6.67
C TYR A 46 3.17 14.16 -7.72
N ARG A 47 2.38 15.19 -7.39
CA ARG A 47 1.39 15.78 -8.29
C ARG A 47 1.95 16.93 -9.11
N ASN A 48 3.02 16.68 -9.84
CA ASN A 48 3.54 17.62 -10.84
C ASN A 48 2.91 17.37 -12.22
N ARG A 49 3.06 18.32 -13.15
CA ARG A 49 2.46 18.23 -14.50
C ARG A 49 2.98 17.01 -15.28
N ALA A 50 4.27 16.71 -15.16
CA ALA A 50 4.89 15.57 -15.84
C ALA A 50 4.26 14.24 -15.39
N ASN A 51 4.13 14.03 -14.08
CA ASN A 51 3.51 12.85 -13.50
C ASN A 51 2.02 12.72 -13.85
N LEU A 52 1.29 13.84 -13.85
CA LEU A 52 -0.13 13.84 -14.26
C LEU A 52 -0.28 13.48 -15.74
N ALA A 53 0.56 14.02 -16.62
CA ALA A 53 0.56 13.67 -18.05
C ALA A 53 0.95 12.19 -18.25
N TYR A 54 1.99 11.73 -17.54
CA TYR A 54 2.46 10.35 -17.58
C TYR A 54 1.38 9.34 -17.21
N CYS A 55 0.71 9.57 -16.08
CA CYS A 55 -0.35 8.72 -15.58
C CYS A 55 -1.61 8.82 -16.44
N GLY A 56 -1.98 10.04 -16.89
CA GLY A 56 -3.12 10.25 -17.77
C GLY A 56 -3.00 9.49 -19.09
N ALA A 57 -1.81 9.51 -19.71
CA ALA A 57 -1.54 8.77 -20.95
C ALA A 57 -1.67 7.25 -20.81
N ARG A 58 -1.60 6.71 -19.58
CA ARG A 58 -1.67 5.28 -19.27
C ARG A 58 -2.97 4.88 -18.57
N GLY A 59 -3.93 5.80 -18.45
CA GLY A 59 -5.19 5.56 -17.73
C GLY A 59 -5.03 5.40 -16.21
N ILE A 60 -3.88 5.78 -15.64
CA ILE A 60 -3.59 5.65 -14.22
C ILE A 60 -4.21 6.84 -13.47
N ARG A 61 -5.06 6.57 -12.49
CA ARG A 61 -5.66 7.63 -11.67
C ARG A 61 -4.77 8.00 -10.48
N ILE A 62 -4.29 9.24 -10.44
CA ILE A 62 -3.59 9.77 -9.25
C ILE A 62 -4.61 10.38 -8.28
N SER A 63 -4.56 9.98 -7.00
CA SER A 63 -5.46 10.51 -5.96
C SER A 63 -5.12 11.94 -5.53
N GLY A 64 -6.08 12.59 -4.87
CA GLY A 64 -5.93 13.94 -4.29
C GLY A 64 -6.63 15.06 -5.08
N LYS A 65 -6.42 16.31 -4.64
CA LYS A 65 -7.06 17.50 -5.24
C LYS A 65 -6.44 17.86 -6.61
N PRO A 66 -7.26 18.25 -7.61
CA PRO A 66 -6.78 18.65 -8.94
C PRO A 66 -5.75 19.78 -8.86
N LEU A 67 -4.86 19.83 -9.86
CA LEU A 67 -3.92 20.95 -9.98
C LEU A 67 -4.70 22.18 -10.46
N GLY A 68 -4.59 23.30 -9.73
CA GLY A 68 -5.30 24.54 -10.04
C GLY A 68 -6.65 24.68 -9.33
N ARG A 69 -7.53 25.51 -9.89
CA ARG A 69 -8.81 25.88 -9.27
C ARG A 69 -9.77 24.68 -9.29
N PRO A 70 -10.29 24.24 -8.13
CA PRO A 70 -11.35 23.24 -8.10
C PRO A 70 -12.59 23.74 -8.86
N ARG A 71 -13.32 22.82 -9.50
CA ARG A 71 -14.62 23.14 -10.10
C ARG A 71 -15.59 23.62 -9.02
N ARG A 72 -16.47 24.57 -9.38
CA ARG A 72 -17.46 25.19 -8.48
C ARG A 72 -18.40 24.14 -7.88
N ASP A 73 -18.87 23.21 -8.71
CA ASP A 73 -19.70 22.08 -8.32
C ASP A 73 -19.01 20.75 -8.67
N PRO A 74 -18.27 20.14 -7.73
CA PRO A 74 -17.69 18.82 -7.96
C PRO A 74 -18.76 17.75 -7.88
N ASP A 75 -18.79 16.87 -8.89
CA ASP A 75 -19.71 15.74 -9.00
C ASP A 75 -19.74 14.90 -7.71
N GLY A 76 -20.93 14.47 -7.28
CA GLY A 76 -21.09 13.66 -6.07
C GLY A 76 -20.26 12.37 -6.09
N ALA A 77 -20.07 11.78 -7.27
CA ALA A 77 -19.20 10.62 -7.46
C ALA A 77 -17.71 10.95 -7.23
N GLN A 78 -17.24 12.13 -7.64
CA GLN A 78 -15.87 12.58 -7.40
C GLN A 78 -15.62 12.80 -5.90
N ARG A 79 -16.60 13.36 -5.18
CA ARG A 79 -16.53 13.51 -3.72
C ARG A 79 -16.43 12.17 -3.01
N ARG A 80 -17.27 11.19 -3.38
CA ARG A 80 -17.22 9.83 -2.82
C ARG A 80 -15.87 9.17 -3.06
N ARG A 81 -15.35 9.24 -4.29
CA ARG A 81 -14.02 8.71 -4.64
C ARG A 81 -12.91 9.38 -3.83
N GLY A 82 -12.94 10.71 -3.70
CA GLY A 82 -11.95 11.45 -2.90
C GLY A 82 -11.97 11.09 -1.42
N ARG A 83 -13.15 10.77 -0.85
CA ARG A 83 -13.27 10.25 0.52
C ARG A 83 -12.67 8.86 0.66
N ALA A 84 -12.99 7.94 -0.27
CA ALA A 84 -12.40 6.59 -0.27
C ALA A 84 -10.86 6.64 -0.38
N ASP A 85 -10.34 7.43 -1.33
CA ASP A 85 -8.89 7.61 -1.48
C ASP A 85 -8.23 8.20 -0.21
N ALA A 86 -8.94 9.05 0.54
CA ALA A 86 -8.46 9.58 1.80
C ALA A 86 -8.43 8.53 2.92
N VAL A 87 -9.44 7.66 3.00
CA VAL A 87 -9.47 6.53 3.93
C VAL A 87 -8.31 5.56 3.63
N ASP A 88 -8.10 5.21 2.36
CA ASP A 88 -7.00 4.33 1.96
C ASP A 88 -5.64 4.95 2.30
N ARG A 89 -5.48 6.28 2.11
CA ARG A 89 -4.25 6.98 2.49
C ARG A 89 -4.01 6.93 4.01
N ILE A 90 -5.06 7.10 4.81
CA ILE A 90 -4.96 6.97 6.27
C ILE A 90 -4.50 5.56 6.66
N GLU A 91 -4.95 4.51 5.97
CA GLU A 91 -4.47 3.16 6.23
C GLU A 91 -2.97 3.00 5.91
N VAL A 92 -2.52 3.56 4.78
CA VAL A 92 -1.10 3.57 4.41
C VAL A 92 -0.27 4.30 5.47
N GLU A 93 -0.71 5.49 5.89
CA GLU A 93 -0.05 6.28 6.95
C GLU A 93 0.00 5.51 8.28
N ARG A 94 -1.10 4.84 8.67
CA ARG A 94 -1.14 3.99 9.86
C ARG A 94 -0.13 2.86 9.79
N LYS A 95 0.04 2.21 8.63
CA LYS A 95 1.06 1.17 8.44
C LYS A 95 2.48 1.74 8.59
N PHE A 96 2.74 2.95 8.10
CA PHE A 96 4.03 3.61 8.32
C PHE A 96 4.26 3.99 9.78
N SER A 97 3.25 4.49 10.48
CA SER A 97 3.33 4.74 11.92
C SER A 97 3.60 3.47 12.71
N HIS A 98 2.95 2.36 12.33
CA HIS A 98 3.19 1.06 12.92
C HIS A 98 4.62 0.55 12.63
N ALA A 99 5.14 0.76 11.41
CA ALA A 99 6.53 0.49 11.06
C ALA A 99 7.52 1.25 11.95
N LYS A 100 7.25 2.55 12.18
CA LYS A 100 8.09 3.42 13.02
C LYS A 100 8.11 2.98 14.48
N GLY A 101 6.94 2.67 15.05
CA GLY A 101 6.82 2.30 16.47
C GLY A 101 7.19 0.83 16.75
N SER A 102 6.56 -0.11 16.05
CA SER A 102 6.63 -1.54 16.37
C SER A 102 7.74 -2.30 15.65
N PHE A 103 8.25 -1.77 14.54
CA PHE A 103 9.30 -2.44 13.74
C PHE A 103 10.62 -1.67 13.74
N GLY A 104 10.81 -0.75 14.70
CA GLY A 104 12.09 -0.08 14.95
C GLY A 104 12.52 0.92 13.89
N LEU A 105 11.71 1.19 12.86
CA LEU A 105 12.07 2.13 11.79
C LEU A 105 12.30 3.56 12.34
N GLY A 106 11.57 3.96 13.40
CA GLY A 106 11.75 5.25 14.07
C GLY A 106 12.93 5.30 15.04
N LEU A 107 13.60 4.17 15.30
CA LEU A 107 14.71 4.05 16.26
C LEU A 107 16.08 3.89 15.57
N ILE A 108 16.11 3.92 14.23
CA ILE A 108 17.36 3.77 13.47
C ILE A 108 18.24 5.01 13.69
N ARG A 109 19.33 4.82 14.43
CA ARG A 109 20.37 5.86 14.68
C ARG A 109 21.66 5.62 13.90
N ALA A 110 21.68 4.60 13.02
CA ALA A 110 22.83 4.27 12.21
C ALA A 110 23.22 5.45 11.31
N ARG A 111 24.51 5.81 11.31
CA ARG A 111 25.05 6.93 10.52
C ARG A 111 25.72 6.49 9.22
N LEU A 112 26.14 5.22 9.13
CA LEU A 112 26.76 4.66 7.94
C LEU A 112 25.72 4.23 6.91
N LYS A 113 25.93 4.61 5.65
CA LYS A 113 25.02 4.34 4.52
C LYS A 113 24.60 2.87 4.40
N GLY A 114 25.55 1.95 4.56
CA GLY A 114 25.28 0.50 4.52
C GLY A 114 24.39 0.05 5.68
N THR A 115 24.80 0.32 6.91
CA THR A 115 24.08 -0.08 8.12
C THR A 115 22.67 0.47 8.17
N SER A 116 22.47 1.77 7.87
CA SER A 116 21.13 2.37 7.90
C SER A 116 20.21 1.74 6.85
N LYS A 117 20.71 1.47 5.64
CA LYS A 117 19.93 0.80 4.59
C LYS A 117 19.52 -0.61 5.02
N THR A 118 20.44 -1.39 5.58
CA THR A 118 20.15 -2.73 6.08
C THR A 118 19.13 -2.69 7.21
N SER A 119 19.28 -1.79 8.18
CA SER A 119 18.30 -1.62 9.27
C SER A 119 16.91 -1.26 8.74
N ILE A 120 16.82 -0.33 7.78
CA ILE A 120 15.54 0.02 7.15
C ILE A 120 14.93 -1.21 6.45
N ALA A 121 15.74 -1.96 5.69
CA ALA A 121 15.27 -3.15 4.98
C ALA A 121 14.73 -4.21 5.95
N LEU A 122 15.43 -4.47 7.05
CA LEU A 122 14.99 -5.41 8.10
C LEU A 122 13.67 -4.98 8.72
N SER A 123 13.50 -3.69 9.03
CA SER A 123 12.22 -3.15 9.54
C SER A 123 11.06 -3.40 8.57
N ILE A 124 11.28 -3.20 7.27
CA ILE A 124 10.26 -3.44 6.23
C ILE A 124 9.95 -4.94 6.08
N ILE A 125 10.96 -5.80 6.14
CA ILE A 125 10.78 -7.27 6.12
C ILE A 125 9.93 -7.70 7.32
N ALA A 126 10.26 -7.24 8.52
CA ALA A 126 9.52 -7.57 9.74
C ALA A 126 8.05 -7.11 9.66
N LEU A 127 7.80 -5.92 9.13
CA LEU A 127 6.45 -5.40 8.86
C LEU A 127 5.66 -6.32 7.92
N ASN A 128 6.28 -6.76 6.82
CA ASN A 128 5.64 -7.65 5.84
C ASN A 128 5.38 -9.05 6.42
N ILE A 129 6.31 -9.61 7.20
CA ILE A 129 6.11 -10.90 7.89
C ILE A 129 4.93 -10.81 8.87
N SER A 130 4.82 -9.72 9.64
CA SER A 130 3.67 -9.49 10.51
C SER A 130 2.35 -9.41 9.73
N HIS A 131 2.37 -8.81 8.54
CA HIS A 131 1.21 -8.81 7.65
C HIS A 131 0.80 -10.23 7.25
N ILE A 132 1.76 -11.05 6.80
CA ILE A 132 1.50 -12.45 6.42
C ILE A 132 0.91 -13.21 7.61
N GLY A 133 1.52 -13.07 8.80
CA GLY A 133 1.02 -13.71 10.02
C GLY A 133 -0.42 -13.32 10.37
N ARG A 134 -0.82 -12.06 10.17
CA ARG A 134 -2.22 -11.62 10.35
C ARG A 134 -3.16 -12.27 9.35
N VAL A 135 -2.77 -12.35 8.08
CA VAL A 135 -3.58 -13.00 7.03
C VAL A 135 -3.75 -14.49 7.32
N LEU A 136 -2.66 -15.18 7.68
CA LEU A 136 -2.70 -16.60 8.03
C LEU A 136 -3.60 -16.88 9.23
N ARG A 137 -3.53 -16.05 10.29
CA ARG A 137 -4.43 -16.17 11.45
C ARG A 137 -5.90 -15.94 11.10
N ALA A 138 -6.17 -14.97 10.22
CA ALA A 138 -7.54 -14.72 9.76
C ALA A 138 -8.08 -15.89 8.94
N LEU A 139 -7.25 -16.48 8.07
CA LEU A 139 -7.61 -17.67 7.30
C LEU A 139 -7.82 -18.89 8.19
N SER A 140 -6.94 -19.12 9.17
CA SER A 140 -7.07 -20.25 10.10
C SER A 140 -8.33 -20.14 10.96
N SER A 141 -8.67 -18.93 11.42
CA SER A 141 -9.91 -18.67 12.16
C SER A 141 -11.16 -18.89 11.30
N LYS A 142 -11.16 -18.44 10.03
CA LYS A 142 -12.28 -18.73 9.12
C LYS A 142 -12.41 -20.22 8.85
N LEU A 143 -11.28 -20.90 8.66
CA LEU A 143 -11.25 -22.33 8.42
C LEU A 143 -11.80 -23.10 9.63
N SER A 144 -11.38 -22.77 10.86
CA SER A 144 -11.92 -23.42 12.06
C SER A 144 -13.43 -23.21 12.21
N THR A 145 -13.93 -21.98 12.01
CA THR A 145 -15.39 -21.72 12.05
C THR A 145 -16.16 -22.49 10.96
N PHE A 146 -15.56 -22.69 9.79
CA PHE A 146 -16.14 -23.49 8.72
C PHE A 146 -16.13 -24.98 9.06
N TRP A 147 -15.04 -25.49 9.64
CA TRP A 147 -14.96 -26.88 10.11
C TRP A 147 -15.96 -27.17 11.23
N GLU A 148 -16.20 -26.24 12.15
CA GLU A 148 -17.25 -26.34 13.16
C GLU A 148 -18.67 -26.34 12.57
N PHE A 149 -18.85 -25.76 11.39
CA PHE A 149 -20.12 -25.74 10.66
C PHE A 149 -20.40 -27.05 9.88
N LEU A 150 -19.36 -27.73 9.38
CA LEU A 150 -19.48 -29.00 8.63
C LEU A 150 -20.20 -30.16 9.36
N PRO A 151 -20.01 -30.44 10.66
CA PRO A 151 -20.71 -31.53 11.35
C PRO A 151 -22.23 -31.30 11.48
N LYS A 152 -22.74 -30.09 11.25
CA LYS A 152 -24.19 -29.82 11.19
C LYS A 152 -24.86 -30.36 9.91
N ILE A 153 -24.10 -30.70 8.87
CA ILE A 153 -24.63 -31.16 7.57
C ILE A 153 -24.61 -32.70 7.46
N ARG A 154 -23.74 -33.41 8.21
CA ARG A 154 -23.67 -34.88 8.19
C ARG A 154 -24.50 -35.50 9.32
N LYS A 155 -25.84 -35.47 9.19
CA LYS A 155 -26.72 -36.46 9.83
C LYS A 155 -27.20 -37.45 8.76
N PHE A 156 -26.38 -38.44 8.43
CA PHE A 156 -26.85 -39.63 7.71
C PHE A 156 -26.60 -40.84 8.59
N ALA A 157 -27.68 -41.48 9.04
CA ALA A 157 -27.65 -42.79 9.65
C ALA A 157 -27.70 -43.83 8.52
N ILE A 158 -26.73 -44.74 8.50
CA ILE A 158 -26.79 -45.95 7.69
C ILE A 158 -27.59 -46.96 8.52
N VAL A 159 -28.69 -47.45 7.99
CA VAL A 159 -29.50 -48.52 8.58
C VAL A 159 -29.33 -49.76 7.69
N GLN A 160 -28.98 -50.89 8.30
CA GLN A 160 -28.91 -52.21 7.66
C GLN A 160 -30.30 -52.80 7.44
#